data_AF-A0A3N5JLP1-F1
#
_entry.id   AF-A0A3N5JLP1-F1
#
_cell.length_a   1.000
_cell.length_b   1.000
_cell.length_c   1.000
_cell.angle_alpha   90.00
_cell.angle_beta   90.00
_cell.angle_gamma   90.00
#
_symmetry.space_group_name_H-M   'P 1'
#
loop_
_entity.id
_entity.type
_entity.pdbx_description
1 polymer ?
#
loop_
_entity_poly.entity_id
_entity_poly.type
_entity_poly.pdbx_seq_one_letter_code
_entity_poly.pdbx_strand_id
1 'polypeptide(L)'
;MKSKSQIIILLSTLALISGCKKDDGNPAAPAAEGLAEPAFRYVSANWFNQVFTLPMDNIWQYYGIAAKGQNYYFLSNPTQARTYSDRFNPQSNYFQSWFGAYTIEDANNTTYALSNNSINAQAILQLSIADQKAWLISFAGMSNPSVSIDTSVAVNVSQVQVDGRSGWKITGSLISNVDVGANNPQSNRPPLLLIPPSAWQGIVGSYAMVKLEVVSYVWYTPENKELNVVYYNGVEFDDLSAAHHRTLPLISAELDSMALHVTVRK
;
A
#
# COMPACT_ATOMS: atom_id res chain seq x y z
N MET A 1 -1.32 23.76 -16.04
CA MET A 1 -2.37 23.22 -15.14
C MET A 1 -3.28 22.32 -15.95
N LYS A 2 -3.24 20.99 -15.76
CA LYS A 2 -4.23 20.07 -16.39
C LYS A 2 -5.57 20.22 -15.65
N SER A 3 -6.69 20.17 -16.38
CA SER A 3 -8.02 20.36 -15.77
C SER A 3 -8.41 19.16 -14.89
N LYS A 4 -9.17 19.39 -13.81
CA LYS A 4 -9.66 18.34 -12.89
C LYS A 4 -10.36 17.19 -13.63
N SER A 5 -10.99 17.45 -14.78
CA SER A 5 -11.67 16.43 -15.59
C SER A 5 -10.71 15.48 -16.35
N GLN A 6 -9.53 15.94 -16.78
CA GLN A 6 -8.52 15.06 -17.37
C GLN A 6 -7.85 14.15 -16.32
N ILE A 7 -7.85 14.56 -15.05
CA ILE A 7 -7.29 13.82 -13.92
C ILE A 7 -8.19 12.66 -13.50
N ILE A 8 -9.52 12.85 -13.49
CA ILE A 8 -10.47 11.75 -13.24
C ILE A 8 -10.31 10.67 -14.32
N ILE A 9 -10.10 11.04 -15.57
CA ILE A 9 -9.88 10.07 -16.67
C ILE A 9 -8.54 9.34 -16.51
N LEU A 10 -7.45 10.02 -16.11
CA LEU A 10 -6.15 9.37 -15.86
C LEU A 10 -6.23 8.39 -14.67
N LEU A 11 -6.84 8.79 -13.55
CA LEU A 11 -6.96 7.94 -12.35
C LEU A 11 -7.97 6.80 -12.50
N SER A 12 -9.02 6.98 -13.29
CA SER A 12 -10.02 5.93 -13.57
C SER A 12 -9.55 4.90 -14.59
N THR A 13 -8.53 5.21 -15.41
CA THR A 13 -7.86 4.23 -16.28
C THR A 13 -6.60 3.60 -15.67
N LEU A 14 -6.00 4.18 -14.62
CA LEU A 14 -4.70 3.73 -14.08
C LEU A 14 -4.72 2.54 -13.12
N ALA A 15 -5.83 2.14 -12.51
CA ALA A 15 -5.82 1.08 -11.51
C ALA A 15 -7.08 0.22 -11.65
N LEU A 16 -6.98 -1.03 -12.09
CA LEU A 16 -6.79 -2.14 -11.13
C LEU A 16 -6.14 -3.39 -11.74
N ILE A 17 -5.71 -3.33 -13.00
CA ILE A 17 -5.06 -4.46 -13.69
C ILE A 17 -4.10 -3.90 -14.76
N SER A 18 -2.88 -3.54 -14.38
CA SER A 18 -1.80 -3.45 -15.35
C SER A 18 -0.63 -4.29 -14.85
N GLY A 19 -0.41 -5.42 -15.54
CA GLY A 19 0.73 -6.31 -15.34
C GLY A 19 0.46 -7.59 -14.56
N CYS A 20 -0.47 -8.44 -15.00
CA CYS A 20 -0.34 -9.87 -14.66
C CYS A 20 0.82 -10.44 -15.48
N LYS A 21 2.04 -10.44 -14.97
CA LYS A 21 3.11 -11.26 -15.55
C LYS A 21 2.93 -12.69 -15.03
N LYS A 22 2.46 -13.58 -15.90
CA LYS A 22 2.78 -15.01 -15.76
C LYS A 22 4.25 -15.14 -16.14
N ASP A 23 5.02 -15.78 -15.28
CA ASP A 23 6.41 -16.15 -15.55
C ASP A 23 6.42 -17.10 -16.76
N ASP A 24 6.71 -16.57 -17.95
CA ASP A 24 6.67 -17.27 -19.24
C ASP A 24 8.05 -17.81 -19.66
N GLY A 25 9.02 -17.82 -18.74
CA GLY A 25 10.34 -18.42 -18.96
C GLY A 25 11.21 -17.68 -19.98
N ASN A 26 10.79 -16.49 -20.43
CA ASN A 26 11.59 -15.62 -21.28
C ASN A 26 12.46 -14.71 -20.39
N PRO A 27 13.77 -14.57 -20.66
CA PRO A 27 14.60 -13.65 -19.90
C PRO A 27 14.06 -12.23 -20.08
N ALA A 28 13.58 -11.65 -18.97
CA ALA A 28 13.06 -10.29 -18.96
C ALA A 28 14.14 -9.33 -19.50
N ALA A 29 13.72 -8.35 -20.31
CA ALA A 29 14.59 -7.23 -20.64
C ALA A 29 15.16 -6.65 -19.33
N PRO A 30 16.45 -6.25 -19.30
CA PRO A 30 17.05 -5.72 -18.09
C PRO A 30 16.18 -4.57 -17.59
N ALA A 31 15.81 -4.61 -16.31
CA ALA A 31 15.06 -3.54 -15.67
C ALA A 31 15.78 -2.21 -15.94
N ALA A 32 15.02 -1.15 -16.21
CA ALA A 32 15.57 0.19 -16.24
C ALA A 32 16.33 0.45 -14.94
N GLU A 33 17.45 1.20 -14.99
CA GLU A 33 18.14 1.61 -13.77
C GLU A 33 17.15 2.28 -12.81
N GLY A 34 17.21 1.95 -11.51
CA GLY A 34 16.38 2.59 -10.48
C GLY A 34 15.02 1.96 -10.19
N LEU A 35 14.65 0.84 -10.82
CA LEU A 35 13.35 0.18 -10.62
C LEU A 35 13.46 -1.36 -10.64
N ALA A 36 14.35 -1.92 -9.82
CA ALA A 36 14.45 -3.37 -9.72
C ALA A 36 13.18 -3.96 -9.11
N GLU A 37 12.68 -5.05 -9.68
CA GLU A 37 11.47 -5.72 -9.19
C GLU A 37 11.79 -6.46 -7.87
N PRO A 38 11.06 -6.21 -6.77
CA PRO A 38 11.27 -6.91 -5.52
C PRO A 38 10.88 -8.37 -5.64
N ALA A 39 11.74 -9.25 -5.13
CA ALA A 39 11.42 -10.66 -4.97
C ALA A 39 10.83 -10.90 -3.58
N PHE A 40 9.56 -11.30 -3.53
CA PHE A 40 8.83 -11.69 -2.32
C PHE A 40 9.12 -13.17 -2.01
N ARG A 41 10.17 -13.45 -1.23
CA ARG A 41 10.63 -14.83 -0.98
C ARG A 41 9.70 -15.63 -0.06
N TYR A 42 8.83 -14.94 0.67
CA TYR A 42 7.78 -15.55 1.48
C TYR A 42 6.52 -14.70 1.38
N VAL A 43 5.42 -15.34 0.97
CA VAL A 43 4.07 -14.78 0.99
C VAL A 43 3.20 -15.74 1.79
N SER A 44 2.57 -15.25 2.85
CA SER A 44 1.69 -16.07 3.69
C SER A 44 0.48 -16.58 2.90
N ALA A 45 -0.03 -17.76 3.27
CA ALA A 45 -1.23 -18.35 2.68
C ALA A 45 -2.50 -17.51 2.89
N ASN A 46 -2.47 -16.52 3.79
CA ASN A 46 -3.57 -15.57 3.99
C ASN A 46 -3.58 -14.44 2.95
N TRP A 47 -2.59 -14.38 2.06
CA TRP A 47 -2.46 -13.38 1.00
C TRP A 47 -2.57 -14.02 -0.38
N PHE A 48 -3.19 -13.29 -1.31
CA PHE A 48 -3.33 -13.75 -2.67
C PHE A 48 -1.94 -13.89 -3.29
N ASN A 49 -1.58 -15.08 -3.81
CA ASN A 49 -0.22 -15.37 -4.27
C ASN A 49 0.12 -14.74 -5.64
N GLN A 50 -0.36 -13.52 -5.87
CA GLN A 50 -0.09 -12.74 -7.06
C GLN A 50 0.22 -11.31 -6.63
N VAL A 51 1.38 -10.83 -7.08
CA VAL A 51 1.79 -9.43 -6.91
C VAL A 51 1.02 -8.57 -7.91
N PHE A 52 0.41 -7.50 -7.43
CA PHE A 52 -0.15 -6.44 -8.26
C PHE A 52 0.86 -5.31 -8.39
N THR A 53 0.94 -4.69 -9.56
CA THR A 53 1.91 -3.63 -9.84
C THR A 53 1.22 -2.35 -10.29
N LEU A 54 1.65 -1.19 -9.78
CA LEU A 54 1.16 0.13 -10.17
C LEU A 54 2.30 1.15 -10.30
N PRO A 55 2.53 1.75 -11.49
CA PRO A 55 3.47 2.85 -11.63
C PRO A 55 3.02 4.07 -10.82
N MET A 56 3.90 4.64 -10.00
CA MET A 56 3.53 5.67 -9.02
C MET A 56 3.88 7.09 -9.44
N ASP A 57 4.67 7.29 -10.51
CA ASP A 57 5.14 8.60 -10.99
C ASP A 57 4.03 9.66 -11.05
N ASN A 58 2.93 9.35 -11.75
CA ASN A 58 1.82 10.30 -11.92
C ASN A 58 1.05 10.53 -10.62
N ILE A 59 0.95 9.51 -9.76
CA ILE A 59 0.25 9.60 -8.47
C ILE A 59 1.06 10.51 -7.53
N TRP A 60 2.35 10.23 -7.35
CA TRP A 60 3.22 11.01 -6.49
C TRP A 60 3.37 12.45 -6.99
N GLN A 61 3.58 12.65 -8.30
CA GLN A 61 3.66 13.99 -8.87
C GLN A 61 2.36 14.79 -8.66
N TYR A 62 1.19 14.15 -8.79
CA TYR A 62 -0.09 14.79 -8.54
C TYR A 62 -0.22 15.33 -7.11
N TYR A 63 0.33 14.60 -6.14
CA TYR A 63 0.36 15.01 -4.73
C TYR A 63 1.59 15.84 -4.35
N GLY A 64 2.35 16.34 -5.34
CA GLY A 64 3.50 17.23 -5.10
C GLY A 64 4.75 16.52 -4.59
N ILE A 65 4.82 15.20 -4.71
CA ILE A 65 5.99 14.41 -4.35
C ILE A 65 6.87 14.27 -5.60
N ALA A 66 8.07 14.87 -5.57
CA ALA A 66 9.04 14.76 -6.64
C ALA A 66 9.82 13.42 -6.56
N ALA A 67 9.12 12.32 -6.77
CA ALA A 67 9.66 10.97 -6.81
C ALA A 67 9.10 10.20 -8.02
N LYS A 68 9.83 9.18 -8.46
CA LYS A 68 9.42 8.21 -9.48
C LYS A 68 9.61 6.81 -8.95
N GLY A 69 8.75 5.89 -9.34
CA GLY A 69 8.76 4.57 -8.72
C GLY A 69 7.60 3.68 -9.09
N GLN A 70 7.62 2.50 -8.48
CA GLN A 70 6.66 1.45 -8.70
C GLN A 70 6.14 0.95 -7.35
N ASN A 71 4.84 0.70 -7.27
CA ASN A 71 4.22 -0.02 -6.16
C ASN A 71 3.98 -1.48 -6.56
N TYR A 72 4.32 -2.40 -5.67
CA TYR A 72 4.08 -3.84 -5.72
C TYR A 72 3.27 -4.22 -4.50
N TYR A 73 2.03 -4.65 -4.65
CA TYR A 73 1.15 -4.87 -3.49
C TYR A 73 0.38 -6.18 -3.60
N PHE A 74 -0.10 -6.62 -2.45
CA PHE A 74 -0.90 -7.81 -2.27
C PHE A 74 -2.26 -7.44 -1.69
N LEU A 75 -3.23 -8.31 -1.97
CA LEU A 75 -4.55 -8.30 -1.32
C LEU A 75 -4.65 -9.55 -0.46
N SER A 76 -5.32 -9.46 0.69
CA SER A 76 -5.57 -10.64 1.51
C SER A 76 -6.53 -11.60 0.80
N ASN A 77 -6.36 -12.90 1.02
CA ASN A 77 -7.23 -13.92 0.46
C ASN A 77 -8.66 -13.78 1.03
N PRO A 78 -9.69 -14.14 0.25
CA PRO A 78 -11.03 -14.33 0.79
C PRO A 78 -11.03 -15.46 1.82
N THR A 79 -11.60 -15.24 3.00
CA THR A 79 -11.95 -16.33 3.91
C THR A 79 -13.33 -16.89 3.57
N GLN A 80 -13.49 -18.21 3.72
CA GLN A 80 -14.78 -18.94 3.72
C GLN A 80 -15.76 -18.59 2.58
N ALA A 81 -15.73 -19.32 1.46
CA ALA A 81 -16.72 -19.26 0.36
C ALA A 81 -16.98 -17.87 -0.28
N ARG A 82 -16.29 -16.81 0.17
CA ARG A 82 -16.33 -15.47 -0.41
C ARG A 82 -15.47 -15.39 -1.65
N THR A 83 -15.78 -14.43 -2.51
CA THR A 83 -15.03 -14.15 -3.73
C THR A 83 -14.22 -12.86 -3.65
N TYR A 84 -14.45 -12.03 -2.61
CA TYR A 84 -13.81 -10.74 -2.40
C TYR A 84 -12.75 -10.79 -1.31
N SER A 85 -11.73 -9.94 -1.41
CA SER A 85 -10.62 -9.88 -0.45
C SER A 85 -11.10 -9.55 0.97
N ASP A 86 -10.51 -10.23 1.95
CA ASP A 86 -10.85 -10.04 3.37
C ASP A 86 -10.55 -8.62 3.88
N ARG A 87 -9.74 -7.83 3.17
CA ARG A 87 -9.54 -6.42 3.49
C ARG A 87 -10.82 -5.58 3.45
N PHE A 88 -11.86 -6.08 2.78
CA PHE A 88 -13.17 -5.42 2.71
C PHE A 88 -14.19 -5.97 3.73
N ASN A 89 -13.81 -6.95 4.54
CA ASN A 89 -14.67 -7.52 5.57
C ASN A 89 -14.29 -6.97 6.96
N PRO A 90 -15.12 -6.12 7.60
CA PRO A 90 -14.84 -5.57 8.93
C PRO A 90 -14.66 -6.61 10.03
N GLN A 91 -15.11 -7.85 9.83
CA GLN A 91 -14.93 -8.94 10.79
C GLN A 91 -13.63 -9.72 10.59
N SER A 92 -12.85 -9.42 9.54
CA SER A 92 -11.58 -10.09 9.29
C SER A 92 -10.45 -9.40 10.03
N ASN A 93 -9.46 -10.17 10.49
CA ASN A 93 -8.19 -9.65 10.96
C ASN A 93 -7.44 -8.84 9.88
N TYR A 94 -7.80 -9.00 8.61
CA TYR A 94 -7.18 -8.29 7.49
C TYR A 94 -7.95 -7.06 7.04
N PHE A 95 -9.03 -6.66 7.73
CA PHE A 95 -9.81 -5.48 7.34
C PHE A 95 -8.92 -4.24 7.15
N GLN A 96 -9.07 -3.58 6.00
CA GLN A 96 -8.27 -2.42 5.56
C GLN A 96 -6.75 -2.62 5.55
N SER A 97 -6.26 -3.86 5.66
CA SER A 97 -4.83 -4.15 5.60
C SER A 97 -4.30 -4.04 4.17
N TRP A 98 -3.05 -3.61 4.08
CA TRP A 98 -2.20 -3.68 2.90
C TRP A 98 -0.90 -4.37 3.27
N PHE A 99 -0.30 -5.03 2.27
CA PHE A 99 1.09 -5.42 2.29
C PHE A 99 1.66 -5.13 0.90
N GLY A 100 2.83 -4.49 0.83
CA GLY A 100 3.45 -4.16 -0.44
C GLY A 100 4.86 -3.62 -0.30
N ALA A 101 5.41 -3.19 -1.43
CA ALA A 101 6.71 -2.57 -1.54
C ALA A 101 6.70 -1.44 -2.57
N TYR A 102 7.35 -0.32 -2.26
CA TYR A 102 7.73 0.69 -3.22
C TYR A 102 9.21 0.52 -3.60
N THR A 103 9.51 0.65 -4.88
CA THR A 103 10.86 0.99 -5.37
C THR A 103 10.85 2.42 -5.89
N ILE A 104 11.82 3.22 -5.48
CA ILE A 104 11.86 4.67 -5.73
C ILE A 104 13.22 5.02 -6.33
N GLU A 105 13.20 5.48 -7.58
CA GLU A 105 14.40 5.84 -8.34
C GLU A 105 15.11 7.07 -7.72
N ASP A 106 16.45 7.04 -7.68
CA ASP A 106 17.26 8.22 -7.38
C ASP A 106 17.07 9.30 -8.46
N ALA A 107 16.86 10.54 -8.03
CA ALA A 107 16.74 11.68 -8.94
C ALA A 107 17.95 12.61 -8.77
N ASN A 108 18.65 12.94 -9.85
CA ASN A 108 19.75 13.91 -9.85
C ASN A 108 20.84 13.61 -8.79
N ASN A 109 21.23 12.34 -8.63
CA ASN A 109 22.15 11.85 -7.60
C ASN A 109 21.67 12.10 -6.15
N THR A 110 20.36 12.22 -5.96
CA THR A 110 19.73 12.32 -4.64
C THR A 110 18.76 11.17 -4.44
N THR A 111 18.84 10.54 -3.28
CA THR A 111 17.93 9.46 -2.88
C THR A 111 16.74 10.06 -2.15
N TYR A 112 15.53 9.67 -2.57
CA TYR A 112 14.31 10.14 -1.93
C TYR A 112 14.34 9.87 -0.41
N ALA A 113 13.88 10.84 0.37
CA ALA A 113 13.80 10.77 1.84
C ALA A 113 15.12 10.47 2.58
N LEU A 114 16.27 10.36 1.92
CA LEU A 114 17.54 10.01 2.55
C LEU A 114 18.53 11.17 2.44
N SER A 115 19.05 11.64 3.57
CA SER A 115 20.11 12.66 3.61
C SER A 115 21.10 12.37 4.72
N ASN A 116 22.40 12.41 4.42
CA ASN A 116 23.48 12.16 5.38
C ASN A 116 23.27 10.89 6.25
N ASN A 117 22.84 9.78 5.63
CA ASN A 117 22.49 8.53 6.31
C ASN A 117 21.35 8.64 7.35
N SER A 118 20.49 9.66 7.24
CA SER A 118 19.27 9.82 8.03
C SER A 118 18.05 9.71 7.14
N ILE A 119 17.08 8.90 7.55
CA ILE A 119 15.80 8.76 6.87
C ILE A 119 14.82 9.85 7.31
N ASN A 120 14.14 10.47 6.36
CA ASN A 120 13.01 11.35 6.58
C ASN A 120 11.72 10.52 6.63
N ALA A 121 11.35 10.05 7.82
CA ALA A 121 10.17 9.22 8.00
C ALA A 121 8.86 9.90 7.58
N GLN A 122 8.77 11.23 7.72
CA GLN A 122 7.63 12.00 7.27
C GLN A 122 7.44 11.87 5.76
N ALA A 123 8.53 11.93 4.97
CA ALA A 123 8.48 11.76 3.52
C ALA A 123 7.98 10.35 3.14
N ILE A 124 8.42 9.31 3.85
CA ILE A 124 7.92 7.94 3.64
C ILE A 124 6.41 7.84 3.88
N LEU A 125 5.90 8.43 4.97
CA LEU A 125 4.47 8.45 5.25
C LEU A 125 3.66 9.26 4.20
N GLN A 126 4.26 10.28 3.58
CA GLN A 126 3.60 11.01 2.48
C GLN A 126 3.38 10.12 1.25
N LEU A 127 4.25 9.14 0.97
CA LEU A 127 4.03 8.17 -0.11
C LEU A 127 2.75 7.36 0.15
N SER A 128 2.59 6.83 1.37
CA SER A 128 1.40 6.07 1.77
C SER A 128 0.12 6.91 1.74
N ILE A 129 0.19 8.19 2.11
CA ILE A 129 -0.95 9.11 2.01
C ILE A 129 -1.37 9.32 0.55
N ALA A 130 -0.40 9.57 -0.34
CA ALA A 130 -0.65 9.74 -1.76
C ALA A 130 -1.30 8.49 -2.38
N ASP A 131 -0.77 7.31 -2.05
CA ASP A 131 -1.29 6.02 -2.49
C ASP A 131 -2.72 5.77 -1.98
N GLN A 132 -2.95 5.90 -0.67
CA GLN A 132 -4.28 5.71 -0.09
C GLN A 132 -5.32 6.70 -0.64
N LYS A 133 -4.95 7.96 -0.89
CA LYS A 133 -5.86 8.92 -1.55
C LYS A 133 -6.18 8.51 -2.98
N ALA A 134 -5.17 8.10 -3.75
CA ALA A 134 -5.37 7.62 -5.12
C ALA A 134 -6.28 6.38 -5.14
N TRP A 135 -6.06 5.44 -4.22
CA TRP A 135 -6.92 4.28 -4.04
C TRP A 135 -8.37 4.66 -3.76
N LEU A 136 -8.62 5.52 -2.76
CA LEU A 136 -9.99 5.93 -2.41
C LEU A 136 -10.69 6.70 -3.54
N ILE A 137 -9.97 7.49 -4.34
CA ILE A 137 -10.54 8.16 -5.52
C ILE A 137 -10.87 7.14 -6.60
N SER A 138 -9.91 6.30 -6.99
CA SER A 138 -10.03 5.40 -8.15
C SER A 138 -10.90 4.18 -7.88
N PHE A 139 -10.81 3.60 -6.69
CA PHE A 139 -11.54 2.42 -6.28
C PHE A 139 -12.87 2.78 -5.62
N ALA A 140 -12.83 3.55 -4.54
CA ALA A 140 -14.02 3.84 -3.74
C ALA A 140 -14.91 4.92 -4.37
N GLY A 141 -14.44 5.61 -5.43
CA GLY A 141 -15.20 6.66 -6.12
C GLY A 141 -15.35 7.93 -5.28
N MET A 142 -14.50 8.10 -4.26
CA MET A 142 -14.56 9.26 -3.37
C MET A 142 -13.98 10.48 -4.05
N SER A 143 -14.75 11.57 -4.14
CA SER A 143 -14.26 12.82 -4.75
C SER A 143 -13.25 13.56 -3.87
N ASN A 144 -13.36 13.43 -2.54
CA ASN A 144 -12.53 14.11 -1.55
C ASN A 144 -12.22 13.19 -0.36
N PRO A 145 -11.35 12.16 -0.52
CA PRO A 145 -10.97 11.31 0.61
C PRO A 145 -10.18 12.09 1.66
N SER A 146 -10.45 11.79 2.92
CA SER A 146 -9.68 12.28 4.06
C SER A 146 -8.55 11.29 4.34
N VAL A 147 -7.30 11.71 4.11
CA VAL A 147 -6.11 10.95 4.50
C VAL A 147 -5.05 11.91 5.01
N SER A 148 -4.61 11.72 6.24
CA SER A 148 -3.58 12.53 6.91
C SER A 148 -2.80 11.71 7.92
N ILE A 149 -1.64 12.22 8.35
CA ILE A 149 -0.93 11.60 9.48
C ILE A 149 -1.71 11.86 10.76
N ASP A 150 -1.83 10.83 11.60
CA ASP A 150 -2.32 10.99 12.95
C ASP A 150 -1.20 11.57 13.84
N THR A 151 -1.27 12.87 14.08
CA THR A 151 -0.28 13.58 14.93
C THR A 151 -0.41 13.27 16.42
N SER A 152 -1.44 12.54 16.84
CA SER A 152 -1.57 12.07 18.23
C SER A 152 -0.71 10.84 18.53
N VAL A 153 -0.20 10.16 17.48
CA VAL A 153 0.67 8.99 17.59
C VAL A 153 2.07 9.38 17.13
N ALA A 154 3.07 9.15 17.99
CA ALA A 154 4.45 9.43 17.66
C ALA A 154 4.94 8.53 16.50
N VAL A 155 5.62 9.13 15.54
CA VAL A 155 6.35 8.38 14.51
C VAL A 155 7.66 7.87 15.13
N ASN A 156 7.82 6.55 15.18
CA ASN A 156 9.05 5.93 15.67
C ASN A 156 9.92 5.50 14.49
N VAL A 157 11.23 5.72 14.63
CA VAL A 157 12.24 5.31 13.67
C VAL A 157 13.32 4.55 14.41
N SER A 158 13.58 3.32 14.01
CA SER A 158 14.65 2.48 14.57
C SER A 158 15.50 1.87 13.48
N GLN A 159 16.80 1.70 13.72
CA GLN A 159 17.66 0.97 12.80
C GLN A 159 17.35 -0.53 12.83
N VAL A 160 17.47 -1.18 11.67
CA VAL A 160 17.19 -2.61 11.49
C VAL A 160 18.05 -3.16 10.34
N GLN A 161 18.21 -4.48 10.27
CA GLN A 161 18.77 -5.17 9.10
C GLN A 161 17.62 -5.67 8.21
N VAL A 162 17.65 -5.32 6.93
CA VAL A 162 16.67 -5.74 5.92
C VAL A 162 17.38 -6.02 4.60
N ASP A 163 17.07 -7.14 3.94
CA ASP A 163 17.80 -7.66 2.78
C ASP A 163 19.34 -7.67 2.95
N GLY A 164 19.81 -8.00 4.16
CA GLY A 164 21.24 -8.03 4.49
C GLY A 164 21.93 -6.66 4.53
N ARG A 165 21.16 -5.56 4.57
CA ARG A 165 21.64 -4.18 4.61
C ARG A 165 21.12 -3.46 5.85
N SER A 166 21.87 -2.46 6.29
CA SER A 166 21.37 -1.49 7.26
C SER A 166 20.24 -0.67 6.67
N GLY A 167 19.15 -0.57 7.42
CA GLY A 167 17.96 0.20 7.06
C GLY A 167 17.23 0.71 8.29
N TRP A 168 15.97 1.08 8.10
CA TRP A 168 15.11 1.67 9.12
C TRP A 168 13.76 0.96 9.17
N LYS A 169 13.27 0.69 10.38
CA LYS A 169 11.86 0.40 10.63
C LYS A 169 11.20 1.70 11.08
N ILE A 170 10.14 2.08 10.37
CA ILE A 170 9.32 3.25 10.66
C ILE A 170 7.95 2.73 11.09
N THR A 171 7.44 3.22 12.21
CA THR A 171 6.05 2.97 12.63
C THR A 171 5.35 4.30 12.84
N GLY A 172 4.10 4.39 12.43
CA GLY A 172 3.28 5.57 12.64
C GLY A 172 1.81 5.27 12.42
N SER A 173 1.02 6.32 12.28
CA SER A 173 -0.40 6.15 12.05
C SER A 173 -0.94 7.20 11.07
N LEU A 174 -1.91 6.78 10.26
CA LEU A 174 -2.67 7.63 9.37
C LEU A 174 -4.14 7.64 9.80
N ILE A 175 -4.79 8.78 9.69
CA ILE A 175 -6.25 8.86 9.68
C ILE A 175 -6.70 8.71 8.23
N SER A 176 -7.67 7.82 7.96
CA SER A 176 -8.18 7.55 6.61
C SER A 176 -9.68 7.28 6.60
N ASN A 177 -10.30 7.24 5.43
CA ASN A 177 -11.61 6.60 5.25
C ASN A 177 -11.42 5.10 4.99
N VAL A 178 -12.36 4.27 5.43
CA VAL A 178 -12.46 2.90 4.90
C VAL A 178 -12.79 2.94 3.41
N ASP A 179 -12.30 1.97 2.67
CA ASP A 179 -12.56 1.84 1.23
C ASP A 179 -13.84 1.07 0.89
N VAL A 180 -14.67 0.74 1.89
CA VAL A 180 -16.01 0.16 1.74
C VAL A 180 -17.12 1.21 1.89
N GLY A 181 -18.12 1.18 1.01
CA GLY A 181 -19.24 2.12 1.02
C GLY A 181 -20.23 1.96 -0.12
N ALA A 182 -21.28 2.79 -0.10
CA ALA A 182 -22.47 2.66 -0.94
C ALA A 182 -22.19 2.72 -2.46
N ASN A 183 -21.08 3.34 -2.87
CA ASN A 183 -20.72 3.53 -4.28
C ASN A 183 -19.55 2.64 -4.73
N ASN A 184 -19.18 1.61 -3.95
CA ASN A 184 -18.13 0.69 -4.42
C ASN A 184 -18.52 0.05 -5.76
N PRO A 185 -17.55 -0.13 -6.68
CA PRO A 185 -17.82 -0.73 -7.98
C PRO A 185 -18.33 -2.16 -7.84
N GLN A 186 -19.42 -2.48 -8.55
CA GLN A 186 -20.09 -3.79 -8.51
C GLN A 186 -19.89 -4.59 -9.82
N SER A 187 -19.19 -4.04 -10.81
CA SER A 187 -18.94 -4.70 -12.09
C SER A 187 -17.62 -4.23 -12.71
N ASN A 188 -17.15 -4.93 -13.75
CA ASN A 188 -15.92 -4.62 -14.50
C ASN A 188 -14.64 -4.59 -13.66
N ARG A 189 -14.60 -5.37 -12.58
CA ARG A 189 -13.42 -5.56 -11.72
C ARG A 189 -13.17 -7.06 -11.47
N PRO A 190 -11.94 -7.46 -11.13
CA PRO A 190 -11.64 -8.81 -10.63
C PRO A 190 -12.56 -9.18 -9.45
N PRO A 191 -12.97 -10.46 -9.31
CA PRO A 191 -13.84 -10.91 -8.21
C PRO A 191 -13.37 -10.49 -6.81
N LEU A 192 -12.05 -10.46 -6.58
CA LEU A 192 -11.44 -10.03 -5.32
C LEU A 192 -11.80 -8.60 -4.90
N LEU A 193 -12.30 -7.78 -5.82
CA LEU A 193 -12.60 -6.36 -5.65
C LEU A 193 -14.09 -6.05 -5.80
N LEU A 194 -14.93 -7.08 -5.98
CA LEU A 194 -16.38 -6.95 -6.08
C LEU A 194 -17.01 -7.15 -4.69
N ILE A 195 -17.27 -6.04 -4.00
CA ILE A 195 -17.66 -6.05 -2.59
C ILE A 195 -19.18 -5.92 -2.49
N PRO A 196 -19.91 -6.98 -2.08
CA PRO A 196 -21.34 -6.86 -1.85
C PRO A 196 -21.59 -5.98 -0.61
N PRO A 197 -22.67 -5.17 -0.58
CA PRO A 197 -23.01 -4.38 0.61
C PRO A 197 -23.10 -5.21 1.89
N SER A 198 -23.57 -6.46 1.80
CA SER A 198 -23.64 -7.39 2.94
C SER A 198 -22.29 -7.73 3.58
N ALA A 199 -21.16 -7.42 2.94
CA ALA A 199 -19.83 -7.62 3.51
C ALA A 199 -19.52 -6.65 4.67
N TRP A 200 -20.14 -5.47 4.67
CA TRP A 200 -19.76 -4.38 5.57
C TRP A 200 -20.96 -3.61 6.14
N GLN A 201 -22.07 -3.56 5.41
CA GLN A 201 -23.28 -2.84 5.78
C GLN A 201 -23.85 -3.43 7.06
N GLY A 202 -24.00 -2.57 8.08
CA GLY A 202 -24.45 -2.98 9.42
C GLY A 202 -23.31 -3.18 10.42
N ILE A 203 -22.04 -3.20 9.97
CA ILE A 203 -20.87 -3.23 10.86
C ILE A 203 -20.12 -1.91 10.83
N VAL A 204 -19.84 -1.37 9.64
CA VAL A 204 -19.14 -0.08 9.50
C VAL A 204 -19.96 0.89 8.67
N GLY A 205 -19.88 2.18 9.00
CA GLY A 205 -20.48 3.23 8.18
C GLY A 205 -19.80 3.31 6.81
N SER A 206 -20.58 3.65 5.77
CA SER A 206 -20.04 3.86 4.42
C SER A 206 -18.95 4.92 4.45
N TYR A 207 -17.73 4.55 4.04
CA TYR A 207 -16.54 5.42 4.05
C TYR A 207 -16.26 6.07 5.42
N ALA A 208 -16.62 5.40 6.52
CA ALA A 208 -16.33 5.87 7.88
C ALA A 208 -14.83 6.15 8.07
N MET A 209 -14.53 7.08 8.98
CA MET A 209 -13.17 7.41 9.37
C MET A 209 -12.58 6.28 10.22
N VAL A 210 -11.31 5.95 9.98
CA VAL A 210 -10.53 4.93 10.69
C VAL A 210 -9.10 5.39 10.89
N LYS A 211 -8.40 4.70 11.77
CA LYS A 211 -6.96 4.85 11.95
C LYS A 211 -6.25 3.67 11.32
N LEU A 212 -5.31 3.93 10.41
CA LEU A 212 -4.41 2.93 9.85
C LEU A 212 -3.11 2.95 10.66
N GLU A 213 -2.74 1.81 11.21
CA GLU A 213 -1.48 1.65 11.93
C GLU A 213 -0.42 1.14 10.95
N VAL A 214 0.55 1.99 10.60
CA VAL A 214 1.46 1.76 9.47
C VAL A 214 2.84 1.32 9.97
N VAL A 215 3.41 0.34 9.29
CA VAL A 215 4.81 -0.09 9.45
C VAL A 215 5.50 -0.05 8.09
N SER A 216 6.75 0.43 8.08
CA SER A 216 7.58 0.42 6.88
C SER A 216 9.01 -0.01 7.20
N TYR A 217 9.57 -0.89 6.38
CA TYR A 217 10.98 -1.26 6.35
C TYR A 217 11.63 -0.58 5.16
N VAL A 218 12.66 0.22 5.40
CA VAL A 218 13.27 1.10 4.42
C VAL A 218 14.76 0.84 4.31
N TRP A 219 15.28 0.67 3.10
CA TRP A 219 16.71 0.58 2.83
C TRP A 219 17.07 1.13 1.46
N TYR A 220 18.32 1.52 1.30
CA TYR A 220 18.84 1.99 0.03
C TYR A 220 19.66 0.88 -0.65
N THR A 221 19.50 0.73 -1.96
CA THR A 221 20.28 -0.19 -2.78
C THR A 221 21.11 0.61 -3.78
N PRO A 222 22.37 0.96 -3.45
CA PRO A 222 23.22 1.80 -4.30
C PRO A 222 23.46 1.21 -5.70
N GLU A 223 23.53 -0.11 -5.81
CA GLU A 223 23.79 -0.79 -7.07
C GLU A 223 22.60 -0.61 -8.04
N ASN A 224 21.40 -0.40 -7.49
CA ASN A 224 20.19 -0.14 -8.23
C ASN A 224 19.90 1.35 -8.39
N LYS A 225 20.51 2.21 -7.56
CA LYS A 225 20.20 3.65 -7.44
C LYS A 225 18.74 3.88 -7.05
N GLU A 226 18.28 3.18 -6.01
CA GLU A 226 16.89 3.25 -5.57
C GLU A 226 16.73 3.11 -4.05
N LEU A 227 15.71 3.76 -3.51
CA LEU A 227 15.20 3.51 -2.16
C LEU A 227 14.08 2.46 -2.22
N ASN A 228 14.16 1.48 -1.34
CA ASN A 228 13.18 0.41 -1.19
C ASN A 228 12.38 0.61 0.10
N VAL A 229 11.06 0.46 0.01
CA VAL A 229 10.14 0.60 1.15
C VAL A 229 9.17 -0.55 1.14
N VAL A 230 9.32 -1.52 2.03
CA VAL A 230 8.30 -2.54 2.27
C VAL A 230 7.35 -2.02 3.32
N TYR A 231 6.06 -2.01 3.04
CA TYR A 231 5.05 -1.43 3.90
C TYR A 231 3.91 -2.40 4.18
N TYR A 232 3.29 -2.22 5.35
CA TYR A 232 2.01 -2.83 5.65
C TYR A 232 1.27 -2.02 6.71
N ASN A 233 -0.01 -2.33 6.90
CA ASN A 233 -0.80 -1.72 7.96
C ASN A 233 -1.84 -2.67 8.56
N GLY A 234 -2.28 -2.34 9.77
CA GLY A 234 -3.57 -2.76 10.31
C GLY A 234 -4.53 -1.57 10.40
N VAL A 235 -5.69 -1.79 11.00
CA VAL A 235 -6.72 -0.76 11.19
C VAL A 235 -7.23 -0.78 12.63
N GLU A 236 -7.56 0.40 13.11
CA GLU A 236 -8.26 0.66 14.36
C GLU A 236 -9.54 1.45 14.03
N PHE A 237 -10.69 0.94 14.49
CA PHE A 237 -12.00 1.54 14.25
C PHE A 237 -13.04 1.11 15.30
N ASP A 238 -14.07 1.93 15.45
CA ASP A 238 -15.28 1.55 16.19
C ASP A 238 -16.37 1.16 15.19
N ASP A 239 -17.04 0.03 15.44
CA ASP A 239 -18.14 -0.43 14.62
C ASP A 239 -19.45 0.31 14.96
N LEU A 240 -20.52 0.05 14.19
CA LEU A 240 -21.83 0.68 14.39
C LEU A 240 -22.51 0.30 15.71
N SER A 241 -22.01 -0.73 16.42
CA SER A 241 -22.41 -1.09 17.78
C SER A 241 -21.54 -0.46 18.87
N ALA A 242 -20.59 0.40 18.48
CA ALA A 242 -19.56 1.01 19.31
C ALA A 242 -18.56 0.00 19.92
N ALA A 243 -18.42 -1.19 19.33
CA ALA A 243 -17.34 -2.10 19.69
C ALA A 243 -16.04 -1.65 19.01
N HIS A 244 -14.96 -1.65 19.78
CA HIS A 244 -13.64 -1.23 19.34
C HIS A 244 -12.87 -2.41 18.73
N HIS A 245 -12.28 -2.19 17.56
CA HIS A 245 -11.50 -3.17 16.80
C HIS A 245 -10.11 -2.63 16.49
N ARG A 246 -9.09 -3.46 16.66
CA ARG A 246 -7.70 -3.13 16.31
C ARG A 246 -6.98 -4.36 15.75
N THR A 247 -6.60 -4.32 14.48
CA THR A 247 -6.16 -5.53 13.77
C THR A 247 -4.66 -5.73 13.72
N LEU A 248 -3.84 -4.67 13.80
CA LEU A 248 -2.38 -4.79 13.63
C LEU A 248 -1.75 -5.82 14.59
N PRO A 249 -2.06 -5.86 15.90
CA PRO A 249 -1.49 -6.85 16.81
C PRO A 249 -1.81 -8.30 16.45
N LEU A 250 -2.86 -8.55 15.66
CA LEU A 250 -3.31 -9.89 15.27
C LEU A 250 -2.56 -10.42 14.05
N ILE A 251 -2.02 -9.53 13.21
CA ILE A 251 -1.39 -9.87 11.92
C ILE A 251 0.08 -9.43 11.83
N SER A 252 0.59 -8.64 12.77
CA SER A 252 1.92 -8.03 12.65
C SER A 252 3.05 -9.03 12.56
N ALA A 253 3.01 -10.15 13.30
CA ALA A 253 4.05 -11.17 13.24
C ALA A 253 4.16 -11.83 11.86
N GLU A 254 3.01 -12.10 11.23
CA GLU A 254 2.94 -12.61 9.86
C GLU A 254 3.52 -11.60 8.86
N LEU A 255 3.09 -10.33 8.97
CA LEU A 255 3.50 -9.26 8.08
C LEU A 255 4.97 -8.86 8.23
N ASP A 256 5.49 -8.87 9.46
CA ASP A 256 6.92 -8.71 9.76
C ASP A 256 7.73 -9.83 9.07
N SER A 257 7.26 -11.08 9.15
CA SER A 257 7.89 -12.20 8.46
C SER A 257 7.89 -12.02 6.94
N MET A 258 6.75 -11.64 6.35
CA MET A 258 6.69 -11.33 4.92
C MET A 258 7.63 -10.19 4.53
N ALA A 259 7.69 -9.13 5.34
CA ALA A 259 8.51 -7.95 5.05
C ALA A 259 10.01 -8.25 5.06
N LEU A 260 10.48 -9.02 6.04
CA LEU A 260 11.89 -9.38 6.19
C LEU A 260 12.38 -10.38 5.11
N HIS A 261 11.46 -10.98 4.36
CA HIS A 261 11.76 -11.88 3.24
C HIS A 261 11.60 -11.22 1.86
N VAL A 262 11.43 -9.90 1.82
CA VAL A 262 11.53 -9.14 0.57
C VAL A 262 13.00 -8.85 0.27
N THR A 263 13.43 -9.12 -0.95
CA THR A 263 14.79 -8.83 -1.42
C THR A 263 14.74 -8.06 -2.72
N VAL A 264 15.66 -7.11 -2.90
CA VAL A 264 15.78 -6.32 -4.13
C VAL A 264 17.23 -6.38 -4.57
N ARG A 265 17.53 -7.30 -5.49
CA ARG A 265 18.90 -7.59 -5.97
C ARG A 265 18.94 -7.55 -7.50
N LYS A 266 20.01 -6.97 -8.04
CA LYS A 266 20.41 -7.15 -9.43
C LYS A 266 21.04 -8.51 -9.66
#